data_AF-A0AAD4D2L0-F1
#
_entry.id   AF-A0AAD4D2L0-F1
#
_cell.length_a   1.000
_cell.length_b   1.000
_cell.length_c   1.000
_cell.angle_alpha   90.00
_cell.angle_beta   90.00
_cell.angle_gamma   90.00
#
_symmetry.space_group_name_H-M   'P 1'
#
loop_
_entity.id
_entity.type
_entity.pdbx_description
1 polymer ?
#
loop_
_entity_poly.entity_id
_entity_poly.type
_entity_poly.pdbx_seq_one_letter_code
_entity_poly.pdbx_strand_id
1 'polypeptide(L)'
;MFNGGHVENGRVNGLLATSRALGDFGFKSTDTSDPGEQIVIAIPDIVEHRLSDEDEFLVLACDGIWDCMSSQQAISLIRQRIAEKTSLDTICEMILDHCLADPGTLTTAGCDNMTMVVVAFLNGRTVEDWYEVVGSRVAAGKLANPPSNSQATAKKGMAASKDRSEKTREMLKRLFSSQPRSTSTTT
;
A
#
# COMPACT_ATOMS: atom_id res chain seq x y z
N MET A 1 -16.79 21.19 22.06
CA MET A 1 -17.41 21.00 20.73
C MET A 1 -16.70 21.97 19.79
N PHE A 2 -15.91 21.46 18.85
CA PHE A 2 -15.38 22.29 17.77
C PHE A 2 -16.45 22.29 16.66
N ASN A 3 -17.10 23.43 16.44
CA ASN A 3 -18.04 23.70 15.34
C ASN A 3 -19.17 22.68 15.11
N GLY A 4 -19.75 22.15 16.19
CA GLY A 4 -20.92 21.27 16.13
C GLY A 4 -20.63 19.83 15.70
N GLY A 5 -19.37 19.50 15.37
CA GLY A 5 -18.94 18.13 15.11
C GLY A 5 -18.81 17.31 16.40
N HIS A 6 -19.06 16.01 16.31
CA HIS A 6 -18.81 15.03 17.37
C HIS A 6 -18.20 13.75 16.79
N VAL A 7 -17.66 12.88 17.66
CA VAL A 7 -17.15 11.57 17.25
C VAL A 7 -18.03 10.49 17.87
N GLU A 8 -18.53 9.60 17.02
CA GLU A 8 -19.34 8.45 17.41
C GLU A 8 -18.77 7.20 16.73
N ASN A 9 -18.51 6.13 17.51
CA ASN A 9 -17.94 4.88 17.00
C ASN A 9 -16.66 5.05 16.15
N GLY A 10 -15.80 6.00 16.53
CA GLY A 10 -14.56 6.31 15.81
C GLY A 10 -14.77 7.08 14.50
N ARG A 11 -15.98 7.59 14.23
CA ARG A 11 -16.33 8.33 13.02
C ARG A 11 -16.77 9.75 13.34
N VAL A 12 -16.38 10.68 12.48
CA VAL A 12 -16.84 12.07 12.49
C VAL A 12 -18.33 12.10 12.18
N ASN A 13 -19.11 12.62 13.13
CA ASN A 13 -20.57 12.61 13.17
C ASN A 13 -21.19 11.22 12.92
N GLY A 14 -20.50 10.14 13.29
CA GLY A 14 -20.93 8.77 13.03
C GLY A 14 -20.83 8.32 11.56
N LEU A 15 -20.37 9.18 10.65
CA LEU A 15 -20.38 8.95 9.21
C LEU A 15 -18.98 8.68 8.65
N LEU A 16 -18.06 9.63 8.80
CA LEU A 16 -16.77 9.62 8.12
C LEU A 16 -15.66 9.07 9.01
N ALA A 17 -14.85 8.14 8.50
CA ALA A 17 -13.75 7.53 9.26
C ALA A 17 -12.45 8.37 9.24
N THR A 18 -12.42 9.47 8.49
CA THR A 18 -11.28 10.38 8.38
C THR A 18 -11.64 11.75 8.93
N SER A 19 -10.66 12.44 9.53
CA SER A 19 -10.78 13.82 10.01
C SER A 19 -10.23 14.85 9.02
N ARG A 20 -9.49 14.39 8.01
CA ARG A 20 -8.93 15.20 6.94
C ARG A 20 -9.17 14.55 5.59
N ALA A 21 -9.66 15.33 4.65
CA ALA A 21 -9.89 14.89 3.28
C ALA A 21 -9.99 16.08 2.33
N LEU A 22 -9.60 15.88 1.08
CA LEU A 22 -10.05 16.75 -0.01
C LEU A 22 -11.49 16.37 -0.36
N GLY A 23 -12.31 17.31 -0.84
CA GLY A 23 -13.74 17.07 -1.05
C GLY A 23 -14.56 17.16 0.24
N ASP A 24 -15.51 16.24 0.46
CA ASP A 24 -16.38 16.17 1.65
C ASP A 24 -17.03 17.51 2.06
N PHE A 25 -17.53 18.26 1.07
CA PHE A 25 -18.04 19.63 1.27
C PHE A 25 -19.15 19.75 2.32
N GLY A 26 -19.94 18.69 2.53
CA GLY A 26 -20.97 18.64 3.57
C GLY A 26 -20.42 18.79 5.00
N PHE A 27 -19.13 18.51 5.20
CA PHE A 27 -18.42 18.68 6.48
C PHE A 27 -17.60 19.98 6.53
N LYS A 28 -17.72 20.84 5.51
CA LYS A 28 -16.94 22.09 5.32
C LYS A 28 -17.81 23.34 5.18
N SER A 29 -19.03 23.28 5.72
CA SER A 29 -20.05 24.31 5.57
C SER A 29 -20.39 24.99 6.90
N THR A 30 -19.46 24.99 7.86
CA THR A 30 -19.65 25.76 9.09
C THR A 30 -19.64 27.25 8.74
N ASP A 31 -20.34 28.09 9.52
CA ASP A 31 -20.40 29.54 9.27
C ASP A 31 -19.05 30.27 9.40
N THR A 32 -17.98 29.53 9.76
CA THR A 32 -16.61 30.04 9.78
C THR A 32 -15.97 29.95 8.40
N SER A 33 -15.34 31.04 7.98
CA SER A 33 -14.55 31.10 6.76
C SER A 33 -13.15 30.48 6.90
N ASP A 34 -12.75 30.06 8.10
CA ASP A 34 -11.44 29.45 8.34
C ASP A 34 -11.44 27.97 7.89
N PRO A 35 -10.60 27.58 6.91
CA PRO A 35 -10.47 26.18 6.49
C PRO A 35 -9.94 25.25 7.59
N GLY A 36 -9.21 25.77 8.59
CA GLY A 36 -8.65 25.01 9.70
C GLY A 36 -9.66 24.69 10.79
N GLU A 37 -10.82 25.34 10.78
CA GLU A 37 -11.87 25.13 11.77
C GLU A 37 -13.02 24.26 11.24
N GLN A 38 -12.93 23.73 10.03
CA GLN A 38 -13.95 22.84 9.48
C GLN A 38 -13.99 21.50 10.23
N ILE A 39 -15.14 20.82 10.21
CA ILE A 39 -15.29 19.50 10.86
C ILE A 39 -14.34 18.47 10.21
N VAL A 40 -14.19 18.55 8.88
CA VAL A 40 -13.18 17.83 8.11
C VAL A 40 -12.33 18.83 7.35
N ILE A 41 -11.02 18.87 7.63
CA ILE A 41 -10.12 19.86 7.03
C ILE A 41 -9.39 19.30 5.80
N ALA A 42 -9.01 20.18 4.88
CA ALA A 42 -8.20 19.83 3.70
C ALA A 42 -6.70 20.12 3.90
N ILE A 43 -6.30 20.51 5.11
CA ILE A 43 -4.94 20.96 5.41
C ILE A 43 -4.04 19.73 5.67
N PRO A 44 -2.97 19.53 4.87
CA PRO A 44 -2.08 18.38 5.04
C PRO A 44 -1.15 18.58 6.24
N ASP A 45 -0.64 17.49 6.79
CA ASP A 45 0.57 17.51 7.61
C ASP A 45 1.78 17.45 6.67
N ILE A 46 2.75 18.36 6.88
CA ILE A 46 3.96 18.46 6.05
C ILE A 46 5.16 18.07 6.90
N VAL A 47 5.89 17.07 6.44
CA VAL A 47 7.15 16.63 7.05
C VAL A 47 8.23 16.66 5.97
N GLU A 48 9.34 17.33 6.27
CA GLU A 48 10.51 17.38 5.39
C GLU A 48 11.58 16.43 5.90
N HIS A 49 12.08 15.57 5.01
CA HIS A 49 13.21 14.66 5.28
C HIS A 49 14.32 14.88 4.26
N ARG A 50 15.52 15.17 4.74
CA ARG A 50 16.70 15.28 3.86
C ARG A 50 17.26 13.87 3.62
N LEU A 51 17.19 13.44 2.36
CA LEU A 51 17.76 12.15 1.96
C LEU A 51 19.26 12.07 2.28
N SER A 52 19.64 10.90 2.75
CA SER A 52 21.00 10.49 3.10
C SER A 52 21.33 9.15 2.43
N ASP A 53 22.59 8.73 2.52
CA ASP A 53 22.99 7.42 2.01
C ASP A 53 22.36 6.25 2.79
N GLU A 54 21.86 6.47 4.00
CA GLU A 54 21.19 5.43 4.78
C GLU A 54 19.74 5.18 4.31
N ASP A 55 19.14 6.10 3.56
CA ASP A 55 17.79 5.96 3.01
C ASP A 55 17.81 5.02 1.78
N GLU A 56 17.11 3.89 1.89
CA GLU A 56 17.12 2.87 0.83
C GLU A 56 15.96 3.03 -0.15
N PHE A 57 14.75 3.25 0.37
CA PHE A 57 13.52 3.41 -0.40
C PHE A 57 12.40 4.00 0.47
N LEU A 58 11.34 4.47 -0.18
CA LEU A 58 10.09 4.92 0.43
C LEU A 58 8.93 4.01 0.03
N VAL A 59 8.02 3.74 0.96
CA VAL A 59 6.77 3.02 0.70
C VAL A 59 5.60 3.96 0.92
N LEU A 60 4.72 4.07 -0.08
CA LEU A 60 3.43 4.74 0.01
C LEU A 60 2.35 3.69 -0.23
N ALA A 61 1.35 3.60 0.65
CA ALA A 61 0.21 2.71 0.46
C ALA A 61 -1.04 3.24 1.17
N CYS A 62 -2.22 2.79 0.75
CA CYS A 62 -3.48 3.08 1.44
C CYS A 62 -3.69 2.17 2.66
N ASP A 63 -4.72 2.49 3.45
CA ASP A 63 -5.18 1.71 4.62
C ASP A 63 -5.48 0.24 4.30
N GLY A 64 -5.96 -0.08 3.10
CA GLY A 64 -6.13 -1.47 2.66
C GLY A 64 -4.87 -2.36 2.77
N ILE A 65 -3.67 -1.76 2.80
CA ILE A 65 -2.41 -2.46 3.12
C ILE A 65 -2.09 -2.39 4.61
N TRP A 66 -2.17 -1.19 5.20
CA TRP A 66 -1.74 -0.94 6.58
C TRP A 66 -2.66 -1.56 7.64
N ASP A 67 -3.90 -1.85 7.28
CA ASP A 67 -4.84 -2.62 8.11
C ASP A 67 -4.49 -4.11 8.15
N CYS A 68 -3.75 -4.61 7.15
CA CYS A 68 -3.34 -6.02 7.06
C CYS A 68 -1.95 -6.28 7.65
N MET A 69 -1.05 -5.29 7.65
CA MET A 69 0.30 -5.44 8.16
C MET A 69 0.91 -4.15 8.71
N SER A 70 1.78 -4.29 9.69
CA SER A 70 2.55 -3.17 10.22
C SER A 70 3.59 -2.65 9.21
N SER A 71 3.95 -1.37 9.33
CA SER A 71 5.02 -0.76 8.53
C SER A 71 6.34 -1.55 8.64
N GLN A 72 6.71 -2.01 9.83
CA GLN A 72 7.94 -2.78 10.03
C GLN A 72 7.90 -4.14 9.32
N GLN A 73 6.76 -4.84 9.31
CA GLN A 73 6.59 -6.08 8.55
C GLN A 73 6.74 -5.83 7.04
N ALA A 74 6.09 -4.79 6.52
CA ALA A 74 6.18 -4.41 5.10
C ALA A 74 7.63 -4.12 4.71
N ILE A 75 8.32 -3.25 5.45
CA ILE A 75 9.73 -2.90 5.19
C ILE A 75 10.62 -4.14 5.25
N SER A 76 10.43 -5.03 6.22
CA SER A 76 11.25 -6.23 6.36
C SER A 76 11.08 -7.18 5.17
N LEU A 77 9.83 -7.39 4.72
CA LEU A 77 9.53 -8.21 3.55
C LEU A 77 10.11 -7.59 2.27
N ILE A 78 9.89 -6.30 2.04
CA ILE A 78 10.40 -5.57 0.86
C ILE A 78 11.93 -5.65 0.82
N ARG A 79 12.61 -5.34 1.93
CA ARG A 79 14.08 -5.41 2.02
C ARG A 79 14.61 -6.80 1.71
N GLN A 80 13.97 -7.84 2.25
CA GLN A 80 14.35 -9.22 1.96
C GLN A 80 14.22 -9.52 0.45
N ARG A 81 13.11 -9.12 -0.19
CA ARG A 81 12.90 -9.37 -1.62
C ARG A 81 13.83 -8.56 -2.51
N ILE A 82 14.20 -7.34 -2.11
CA ILE A 82 15.24 -6.55 -2.77
C ILE A 82 16.59 -7.28 -2.67
N ALA A 83 16.95 -7.80 -1.50
CA ALA A 83 18.19 -8.58 -1.35
C ALA A 83 18.21 -9.83 -2.24
N GLU A 84 17.05 -10.42 -2.50
CA GLU A 84 16.83 -11.53 -3.46
C GLU A 84 16.76 -11.06 -4.93
N LYS A 85 17.04 -9.78 -5.22
CA LYS A 85 17.01 -9.15 -6.55
C LYS A 85 15.65 -9.21 -7.25
N THR A 86 14.56 -9.23 -6.48
CA THR A 86 13.20 -9.20 -7.04
C THR A 86 12.87 -7.79 -7.50
N SER A 87 12.22 -7.64 -8.65
CA SER A 87 11.79 -6.34 -9.17
C SER A 87 10.71 -5.70 -8.28
N LEU A 88 10.72 -4.37 -8.17
CA LEU A 88 9.81 -3.65 -7.26
C LEU A 88 8.33 -3.86 -7.60
N ASP A 89 7.97 -3.99 -8.88
CA ASP A 89 6.61 -4.29 -9.33
C ASP A 89 6.14 -5.66 -8.80
N THR A 90 6.99 -6.69 -8.93
CA THR A 90 6.68 -8.02 -8.42
C THR A 90 6.62 -8.02 -6.88
N ILE A 91 7.43 -7.21 -6.21
CA ILE A 91 7.35 -7.02 -4.76
C ILE A 91 6.00 -6.40 -4.36
N CYS A 92 5.53 -5.39 -5.08
CA CYS A 92 4.22 -4.80 -4.84
C CYS A 92 3.10 -5.81 -5.04
N GLU A 93 3.13 -6.58 -6.14
CA GLU A 93 2.16 -7.66 -6.41
C GLU A 93 2.12 -8.68 -5.27
N MET A 94 3.29 -9.14 -4.79
CA MET A 94 3.36 -10.09 -3.66
C MET A 94 2.75 -9.54 -2.37
N ILE A 95 2.91 -8.24 -2.09
CA ILE A 95 2.36 -7.61 -0.89
C ILE A 95 0.85 -7.44 -1.01
N LEU A 96 0.37 -7.03 -2.18
CA LEU A 96 -1.06 -6.95 -2.47
C LEU A 96 -1.72 -8.33 -2.28
N ASP A 97 -1.12 -9.38 -2.85
CA ASP A 97 -1.60 -10.77 -2.69
C ASP A 97 -1.58 -11.24 -1.23
N HIS A 98 -0.58 -10.82 -0.45
CA HIS A 98 -0.48 -11.16 0.97
C HIS A 98 -1.58 -10.50 1.81
N CYS A 99 -2.04 -9.32 1.40
CA CYS A 99 -3.06 -8.57 2.13
C CYS A 99 -4.48 -9.02 1.79
N LEU A 100 -4.70 -9.73 0.68
CA LEU A 100 -6.02 -10.23 0.30
C LEU A 100 -6.62 -11.16 1.37
N ALA A 101 -7.88 -10.89 1.73
CA ALA A 101 -8.63 -11.79 2.61
C ALA A 101 -8.85 -13.16 1.97
N ASP A 102 -8.71 -14.23 2.77
CA ASP A 102 -9.07 -15.56 2.31
C ASP A 102 -10.60 -15.70 2.16
N PRO A 103 -11.08 -16.33 1.06
CA PRO A 103 -12.51 -16.53 0.84
C PRO A 103 -13.19 -17.23 2.03
N GLY A 104 -14.25 -16.61 2.56
CA GLY A 104 -15.02 -17.16 3.68
C GLY A 104 -14.49 -16.80 5.08
N THR A 105 -13.43 -16.00 5.18
CA THR A 105 -12.98 -15.46 6.46
C THR A 105 -13.88 -14.31 6.90
N LEU A 106 -14.31 -14.32 8.17
CA LEU A 106 -15.07 -13.22 8.78
C LEU A 106 -14.11 -12.10 9.23
N THR A 107 -13.33 -11.55 8.31
CA THR A 107 -12.42 -10.42 8.54
C THR A 107 -12.78 -9.24 7.65
N THR A 108 -12.57 -8.03 8.15
CA THR A 108 -12.66 -6.80 7.35
C THR A 108 -11.32 -6.43 6.71
N ALA A 109 -10.20 -6.88 7.30
CA ALA A 109 -8.87 -6.67 6.74
C ALA A 109 -8.70 -7.47 5.43
N GLY A 110 -8.21 -6.83 4.38
CA GLY A 110 -7.98 -7.45 3.08
C GLY A 110 -9.17 -7.45 2.12
N CYS A 111 -10.23 -6.71 2.47
CA CYS A 111 -11.46 -6.58 1.69
C CYS A 111 -11.62 -5.21 1.00
N ASP A 112 -10.64 -4.32 1.13
CA ASP A 112 -10.67 -2.96 0.55
C ASP A 112 -9.92 -2.87 -0.79
N ASN A 113 -9.99 -1.73 -1.45
CA ASN A 113 -9.05 -1.34 -2.48
C ASN A 113 -7.64 -1.28 -1.90
N MET A 114 -6.67 -1.75 -2.67
CA MET A 114 -5.27 -1.78 -2.26
C MET A 114 -4.40 -1.14 -3.31
N THR A 115 -3.63 -0.14 -2.90
CA THR A 115 -2.66 0.56 -3.75
C THR A 115 -1.36 0.71 -2.97
N MET A 116 -0.25 0.42 -3.65
CA MET A 116 1.09 0.52 -3.09
C MET A 116 2.07 1.04 -4.14
N VAL A 117 3.00 1.89 -3.72
CA VAL A 117 4.11 2.43 -4.50
C VAL A 117 5.39 2.29 -3.69
N VAL A 118 6.43 1.74 -4.31
CA VAL A 118 7.79 1.69 -3.74
C VAL A 118 8.70 2.54 -4.60
N VAL A 119 9.40 3.49 -3.97
CA VAL A 119 10.34 4.40 -4.63
C VAL A 119 11.75 4.06 -4.15
N ALA A 120 12.59 3.55 -5.05
CA ALA A 120 14.01 3.32 -4.75
C ALA A 120 14.79 4.64 -4.74
N PHE A 121 15.58 4.86 -3.69
CA PHE A 121 16.52 5.98 -3.64
C PHE A 121 17.87 5.54 -4.17
N LEU A 122 18.15 5.88 -5.43
CA LEU A 122 19.38 5.45 -6.10
C LEU A 122 20.61 6.25 -5.67
N ASN A 123 20.45 7.51 -5.23
CA ASN A 123 21.55 8.40 -4.83
C ASN A 123 22.71 8.41 -5.84
N GLY A 124 22.39 8.50 -7.14
CA GLY A 124 23.36 8.50 -8.24
C GLY A 124 23.92 7.13 -8.65
N ARG A 125 23.47 6.05 -8.01
CA ARG A 125 23.85 4.67 -8.35
C ARG A 125 23.01 4.14 -9.52
N THR A 126 23.50 3.08 -10.16
CA THR A 126 22.66 2.25 -11.04
C THR A 126 21.63 1.47 -10.22
N VAL A 127 20.61 0.93 -10.88
CA VAL A 127 19.60 0.09 -10.21
C VAL A 127 20.24 -1.18 -9.68
N GLU A 128 21.16 -1.77 -10.45
CA GLU A 128 21.92 -2.97 -10.10
C GLU A 128 22.78 -2.72 -8.85
N ASP A 129 23.53 -1.62 -8.81
CA ASP A 129 24.33 -1.24 -7.64
C ASP A 129 23.46 -0.99 -6.42
N TRP A 130 22.28 -0.38 -6.58
CA TRP A 130 21.34 -0.16 -5.49
C TRP A 130 20.86 -1.49 -4.89
N TYR A 131 20.51 -2.46 -5.72
CA TYR A 131 20.18 -3.81 -5.28
C TYR A 131 21.34 -4.47 -4.51
N GLU A 132 22.59 -4.26 -4.92
CA GLU A 132 23.77 -4.79 -4.20
C GLU A 132 23.94 -4.12 -2.84
N VAL A 133 23.78 -2.80 -2.77
CA VAL A 133 23.89 -2.06 -1.50
C VAL A 133 22.84 -2.55 -0.50
N VAL A 134 21.57 -2.60 -0.89
CA VAL A 134 20.50 -3.07 0.00
C VAL A 134 20.74 -4.53 0.42
N GLY A 135 21.11 -5.40 -0.53
CA GLY A 135 21.44 -6.80 -0.24
C GLY A 135 22.59 -6.97 0.76
N SER A 136 23.67 -6.19 0.60
CA SER A 136 24.80 -6.21 1.53
C SER A 136 24.43 -5.75 2.95
N ARG A 137 23.54 -4.75 3.07
CA ARG A 137 23.05 -4.25 4.36
C ARG A 137 22.18 -5.27 5.08
N VAL A 138 21.34 -5.99 4.33
CA VAL A 138 20.54 -7.11 4.84
C VAL A 138 21.46 -8.23 5.35
N ALA A 139 22.50 -8.60 4.58
CA ALA A 139 23.47 -9.64 4.98
C ALA A 139 24.31 -9.24 6.21
N ALA A 140 24.63 -7.96 6.36
CA ALA A 140 25.44 -7.43 7.46
C ALA A 140 24.69 -7.35 8.81
N GLY A 141 23.41 -7.71 8.87
CA GLY A 141 22.68 -7.83 10.14
C GLY A 141 22.44 -6.51 10.87
N LYS A 142 22.41 -5.35 10.18
CA LYS A 142 21.84 -4.10 10.73
C LYS A 142 20.33 -4.29 10.93
N LEU A 143 19.93 -5.00 11.99
CA LEU A 143 18.53 -5.28 12.33
C LEU A 143 18.13 -4.52 13.59
N ALA A 144 17.21 -3.59 13.43
CA ALA A 144 16.07 -3.57 14.34
C ALA A 144 15.19 -4.78 13.95
N ASN A 145 15.37 -5.91 14.66
CA ASN A 145 14.51 -7.09 14.50
C ASN A 145 13.12 -6.79 15.10
N PRO A 146 12.00 -7.05 14.40
CA PRO A 146 10.74 -7.36 15.06
C PRO A 146 10.72 -8.83 15.53
N PRO A 147 9.92 -9.18 16.55
CA PRO A 147 9.98 -10.48 17.23
C PRO A 147 9.61 -11.64 16.30
N SER A 148 10.35 -12.72 16.46
CA SER A 148 10.24 -13.98 15.72
C SER A 148 8.88 -14.67 15.96
N ASN A 149 8.09 -14.87 14.90
CA ASN A 149 7.31 -16.10 14.70
C ASN A 149 6.72 -16.22 13.28
N SER A 150 7.52 -16.39 12.22
CA SER A 150 6.97 -16.62 10.86
C SER A 150 7.92 -17.27 9.84
N GLN A 151 8.73 -18.28 10.19
CA GLN A 151 9.57 -18.97 9.19
C GLN A 151 8.86 -20.11 8.43
N ALA A 152 7.63 -20.47 8.79
CA ALA A 152 6.90 -21.57 8.14
C ALA A 152 5.89 -21.13 7.05
N THR A 153 5.46 -19.87 7.04
CA THR A 153 4.39 -19.37 6.14
C THR A 153 4.90 -18.83 4.80
N ALA A 154 6.15 -18.35 4.73
CA ALA A 154 6.69 -17.68 3.54
C ALA A 154 6.86 -18.59 2.30
N LYS A 155 7.16 -19.89 2.47
CA LYS A 155 7.33 -20.83 1.34
C LYS A 155 6.00 -21.30 0.73
N LYS A 156 4.93 -21.43 1.53
CA LYS A 156 3.59 -21.78 1.03
C LYS A 156 2.91 -20.59 0.33
N GLY A 157 3.10 -19.37 0.85
CA GLY A 157 2.55 -18.15 0.26
C GLY A 157 3.09 -17.87 -1.15
N MET A 158 4.37 -18.12 -1.41
CA MET A 158 4.98 -17.81 -2.71
C MET A 158 4.49 -18.72 -3.84
N ALA A 159 4.32 -20.02 -3.57
CA ALA A 159 3.78 -20.95 -4.57
C ALA A 159 2.29 -20.67 -4.83
N ALA A 160 1.53 -20.31 -3.80
CA ALA A 160 0.12 -19.95 -3.90
C ALA A 160 -0.11 -18.60 -4.59
N SER A 161 0.73 -17.59 -4.35
CA SER A 161 0.68 -16.28 -5.04
C SER A 161 1.03 -16.43 -6.51
N LYS A 162 2.03 -17.23 -6.86
CA LYS A 162 2.39 -17.50 -8.27
C LYS A 162 1.25 -18.19 -9.04
N ASP A 163 0.61 -19.20 -8.45
CA ASP A 163 -0.54 -19.89 -9.04
C ASP A 163 -1.79 -18.99 -9.14
N ARG A 164 -2.00 -18.09 -8.18
CA ARG A 164 -3.13 -17.14 -8.17
C ARG A 164 -2.94 -16.00 -9.18
N SER A 165 -1.73 -15.46 -9.32
CA SER A 165 -1.36 -14.47 -10.34
C SER A 165 -1.53 -15.04 -11.75
N GLU A 166 -1.11 -16.29 -11.98
CA GLU A 166 -1.24 -16.95 -13.28
C GLU A 166 -2.72 -17.21 -13.65
N LYS A 167 -3.53 -17.67 -12.69
CA LYS A 167 -4.99 -17.82 -12.86
C LYS A 167 -5.71 -16.49 -13.10
N THR A 168 -5.32 -15.42 -12.41
CA THR A 168 -5.90 -14.08 -12.61
C THR A 168 -5.55 -13.52 -13.99
N ARG A 169 -4.30 -13.67 -14.43
CA ARG A 169 -3.88 -13.29 -15.80
C ARG A 169 -4.65 -14.06 -16.87
N GLU A 170 -4.92 -15.34 -16.64
CA GLU A 170 -5.67 -16.18 -17.58
C GLU A 170 -7.17 -15.86 -17.59
N MET A 171 -7.75 -15.55 -16.44
CA MET A 171 -9.13 -15.05 -16.32
C MET A 171 -9.31 -13.71 -17.05
N LEU A 172 -8.38 -12.75 -16.87
CA LEU A 172 -8.40 -11.47 -17.57
C LEU A 172 -8.25 -11.65 -19.08
N LYS A 173 -7.33 -12.52 -19.53
CA LYS A 173 -7.21 -12.86 -20.97
C LYS A 173 -8.53 -13.40 -21.54
N ARG A 174 -9.24 -14.26 -20.80
CA ARG A 174 -10.55 -14.77 -21.21
C ARG A 174 -11.60 -13.66 -21.30
N LEU A 175 -11.68 -12.80 -20.30
CA LEU A 175 -12.60 -11.66 -20.24
C LEU A 175 -12.39 -10.65 -21.39
N PHE A 176 -11.14 -10.42 -21.79
CA PHE A 176 -10.83 -9.49 -22.90
C PHE A 176 -10.83 -10.16 -24.27
N SER A 177 -10.77 -11.50 -24.34
CA SER A 177 -10.91 -12.25 -25.59
C SER A 177 -12.37 -12.43 -26.05
N SER A 178 -13.34 -12.27 -25.14
CA SER A 178 -14.77 -12.47 -25.41
C SER A 178 -15.53 -11.20 -25.82
N GLN A 179 -14.87 -10.05 -25.89
CA GLN A 179 -15.46 -8.82 -26.38
C GLN A 179 -15.51 -8.84 -27.93
N PRO A 180 -16.70 -8.76 -28.57
CA PRO A 180 -16.79 -8.73 -30.02
C PRO A 180 -16.15 -7.44 -30.56
N ARG A 181 -15.23 -7.57 -31.52
CA ARG A 181 -14.71 -6.41 -32.27
C ARG A 181 -15.87 -5.78 -33.02
N SER A 182 -16.26 -4.57 -32.63
CA SER A 182 -17.14 -3.75 -33.47
C SER A 182 -16.40 -3.40 -34.76
N THR A 183 -16.76 -4.05 -35.87
CA THR A 183 -16.38 -3.59 -37.20
C THR A 183 -17.28 -2.41 -37.55
N SER A 184 -16.74 -1.20 -37.46
CA SER A 184 -17.36 -0.01 -38.05
C SER A 184 -17.24 -0.12 -39.57
N THR A 185 -18.33 -0.45 -40.25
CA THR A 185 -18.44 -0.32 -41.70
C THR A 185 -18.73 1.15 -42.02
N THR A 186 -17.75 1.83 -42.60
CA THR A 186 -17.92 3.17 -43.17
C THR A 186 -18.80 3.09 -44.41
N THR A 187 -19.83 3.93 -44.49
CA THR A 187 -20.49 4.35 -45.74
C THR A 187 -20.52 5.87 -45.75
#